data_AF-A0A2N3F0F7-F1
#
_entry.id   AF-A0A2N3F0F7-F1
#
_cell.length_a   1.000
_cell.length_b   1.000
_cell.length_c   1.000
_cell.angle_alpha   90.00
_cell.angle_beta   90.00
_cell.angle_gamma   90.00
#
_symmetry.space_group_name_H-M   'P 1'
#
loop_
_entity.id
_entity.type
_entity.pdbx_description
1 polymer ?
#
loop_
_entity_poly.entity_id
_entity_poly.type
_entity_poly.pdbx_seq_one_letter_code
_entity_poly.pdbx_strand_id
1 'polypeptide(L)'
;MIELGRLSVMLAGAAGVSLGALGLVFLRDPAAGLRLATHRAEALPEVMANRYLAFAALAGLAVWHGDAAVVAALFTVLALMALHDAFLYARSGHIWGRHAAAGVFSLVVAGLVWFARAEGV
;
A
#
# COMPACT_ATOMS: atom_id res chain seq x y z
N MET A 1 -16.86 -20.96 15.82
CA MET A 1 -16.59 -20.15 14.60
C MET A 1 -16.31 -18.68 14.91
N ILE A 2 -17.05 -18.05 15.84
CA ILE A 2 -16.85 -16.64 16.24
C ILE A 2 -15.42 -16.37 16.80
N GLU A 3 -14.85 -17.30 17.56
CA GLU A 3 -13.49 -17.16 18.14
C GLU A 3 -12.37 -17.11 17.09
N LEU A 4 -12.45 -17.94 16.03
CA LEU A 4 -11.44 -17.92 14.95
C LEU A 4 -11.50 -16.62 14.15
N GLY A 5 -12.70 -16.09 13.89
CA GLY A 5 -12.86 -14.80 13.19
C GLY A 5 -12.25 -13.65 13.99
N ARG A 6 -12.51 -13.59 15.29
CA ARG A 6 -11.94 -12.55 16.18
C ARG A 6 -10.42 -12.65 16.24
N LEU A 7 -9.89 -13.87 16.42
CA LEU A 7 -8.44 -14.10 16.45
C LEU A 7 -7.78 -13.65 15.15
N SER A 8 -8.34 -14.01 13.98
CA SER A 8 -7.81 -13.59 12.68
C SER A 8 -7.76 -12.07 12.53
N VAL A 9 -8.80 -11.35 12.94
CA VAL A 9 -8.83 -9.88 12.91
C VAL A 9 -7.76 -9.29 13.83
N MET A 10 -7.60 -9.84 15.04
CA MET A 10 -6.56 -9.38 15.98
C MET A 10 -5.15 -9.59 15.42
N LEU A 11 -4.88 -10.75 14.83
CA LEU A 11 -3.58 -11.06 14.23
C LEU A 11 -3.29 -10.17 13.02
N ALA A 12 -4.28 -9.92 12.17
CA ALA A 12 -4.15 -8.97 11.06
C ALA A 12 -3.86 -7.54 11.56
N GLY A 13 -4.55 -7.11 12.62
CA GLY A 13 -4.29 -5.82 13.26
C GLY A 13 -2.86 -5.71 13.83
N ALA A 14 -2.40 -6.74 14.55
CA ALA A 14 -1.04 -6.79 15.08
C ALA A 14 0.03 -6.77 13.98
N ALA A 15 -0.20 -7.50 12.87
CA ALA A 15 0.66 -7.45 11.70
C ALA A 15 0.70 -6.04 11.08
N GLY A 16 -0.47 -5.37 10.97
CA GLY A 16 -0.56 -3.99 10.50
C GLY A 16 0.21 -3.00 11.37
N VAL A 17 0.09 -3.10 12.70
CA VAL A 17 0.87 -2.30 13.65
C VAL A 17 2.37 -2.54 13.47
N SER A 18 2.79 -3.78 13.29
CA SER A 18 4.19 -4.14 13.09
C SER A 18 4.77 -3.53 11.80
N LEU A 19 3.99 -3.55 10.70
CA LEU A 19 4.36 -2.89 9.45
C LEU A 19 4.46 -1.37 9.61
N GLY A 20 3.50 -0.76 10.30
CA GLY A 20 3.51 0.67 10.59
C GLY A 20 4.74 1.08 11.41
N ALA A 21 5.07 0.32 12.46
CA ALA A 21 6.25 0.54 13.27
C ALA A 21 7.54 0.47 12.43
N LEU A 22 7.68 -0.56 11.58
CA LEU A 22 8.83 -0.69 10.67
C LEU A 22 8.91 0.48 9.68
N GLY A 23 7.78 0.92 9.13
CA GLY A 23 7.70 2.10 8.26
C GLY A 23 8.18 3.38 8.95
N LEU A 24 7.81 3.59 10.21
CA LEU A 24 8.29 4.73 10.99
C LEU A 24 9.81 4.67 11.23
N VAL A 25 10.38 3.48 11.43
CA VAL A 25 11.85 3.32 11.50
C VAL A 25 12.50 3.73 10.18
N PHE A 26 11.98 3.26 9.04
CA PHE A 26 12.49 3.64 7.71
C PHE A 26 12.41 5.14 7.44
N LEU A 27 11.33 5.80 7.86
CA LEU A 27 11.17 7.25 7.70
C LEU A 27 12.17 8.07 8.53
N ARG A 28 12.55 7.57 9.71
CA ARG A 28 13.45 8.26 10.63
C ARG A 28 14.93 7.96 10.35
N ASP A 29 15.26 6.69 10.14
CA ASP A 29 16.60 6.19 9.87
C ASP A 29 16.52 5.01 8.87
N PRO A 30 16.70 5.28 7.57
CA PRO A 30 16.65 4.24 6.53
C PRO A 30 17.65 3.11 6.77
N ALA A 31 18.83 3.40 7.33
CA ALA A 31 19.85 2.38 7.58
C ALA A 31 19.45 1.46 8.74
N ALA A 32 18.85 2.00 9.81
CA ALA A 32 18.24 1.18 10.85
C ALA A 32 17.07 0.36 10.32
N GLY A 33 16.23 0.94 9.46
CA GLY A 33 15.14 0.22 8.81
C GLY A 33 15.63 -0.98 8.00
N LEU A 34 16.68 -0.80 7.19
CA LEU A 34 17.31 -1.90 6.46
C LEU A 34 17.83 -3.00 7.39
N ARG A 35 18.56 -2.63 8.46
CA ARG A 35 19.06 -3.60 9.45
C ARG A 35 17.92 -4.37 10.12
N LEU A 36 16.88 -3.67 10.57
CA LEU A 36 15.74 -4.26 11.26
C LEU A 36 14.95 -5.21 10.33
N ALA A 37 14.79 -4.84 9.06
CA ALA A 37 14.16 -5.68 8.06
C ALA A 37 15.10 -6.74 7.47
N THR A 38 16.35 -6.83 7.93
CA THR A 38 17.41 -7.70 7.38
C THR A 38 17.62 -7.51 5.87
N HIS A 39 17.28 -6.35 5.34
CA HIS A 39 17.43 -6.02 3.92
C HIS A 39 18.83 -5.53 3.61
N ARG A 40 19.31 -5.87 2.42
CA ARG A 40 20.52 -5.31 1.81
C ARG A 40 20.14 -4.30 0.74
N ALA A 41 20.90 -3.20 0.64
CA ALA A 41 20.58 -2.12 -0.29
C ALA A 41 20.64 -2.59 -1.75
N GLU A 42 21.61 -3.46 -2.06
CA GLU A 42 21.82 -4.05 -3.38
C GLU A 42 20.66 -4.95 -3.85
N ALA A 43 19.91 -5.55 -2.92
CA ALA A 43 18.77 -6.41 -3.22
C ALA A 43 17.44 -5.63 -3.35
N LEU A 44 17.44 -4.31 -3.11
CA LEU A 44 16.22 -3.50 -3.13
C LEU A 44 15.45 -3.56 -4.46
N PRO A 45 16.08 -3.59 -5.65
CA PRO A 45 15.34 -3.73 -6.91
C PRO A 45 14.50 -5.01 -6.97
N GLU A 46 15.02 -6.14 -6.49
CA GLU A 46 14.32 -7.42 -6.47
C GLU A 46 13.20 -7.43 -5.42
N VAL A 47 13.45 -6.86 -4.24
CA VAL A 47 12.44 -6.68 -3.19
C VAL A 47 11.31 -5.77 -3.67
N MET A 48 11.63 -4.72 -4.43
CA MET A 48 10.64 -3.83 -5.06
C MET A 48 9.82 -4.58 -6.10
N ALA A 49 10.45 -5.36 -6.97
CA ALA A 49 9.75 -6.16 -7.98
C ALA A 49 8.72 -7.10 -7.32
N ASN A 50 9.11 -7.80 -6.26
CA ASN A 50 8.19 -8.64 -5.48
C ASN A 50 7.00 -7.84 -4.92
N ARG A 51 7.22 -6.64 -4.37
CA ARG A 51 6.13 -5.80 -3.83
C ARG A 51 5.14 -5.39 -4.92
N TYR A 52 5.63 -5.00 -6.11
CA TYR A 52 4.74 -4.66 -7.23
C TYR A 52 3.90 -5.86 -7.68
N LEU A 53 4.49 -7.05 -7.78
CA LEU A 53 3.76 -8.27 -8.12
C LEU A 53 2.75 -8.64 -7.03
N ALA A 54 3.12 -8.50 -5.75
CA ALA A 54 2.22 -8.74 -4.63
C ALA A 54 1.05 -7.75 -4.60
N PHE A 55 1.28 -6.46 -4.89
CA PHE A 55 0.20 -5.48 -4.99
C PHE A 55 -0.72 -5.73 -6.18
N ALA A 56 -0.17 -6.16 -7.33
CA ALA A 56 -0.98 -6.56 -8.47
C ALA A 56 -1.89 -7.76 -8.13
N ALA A 57 -1.33 -8.79 -7.45
CA ALA A 57 -2.10 -9.92 -6.96
C ALA A 57 -3.17 -9.50 -5.94
N LEU A 58 -2.83 -8.63 -4.99
CA LEU A 58 -3.76 -8.10 -4.00
C LEU A 58 -4.90 -7.31 -4.64
N ALA A 59 -4.61 -6.49 -5.67
CA ALA A 59 -5.63 -5.80 -6.44
C ALA A 59 -6.54 -6.78 -7.19
N GLY A 60 -5.98 -7.81 -7.81
CA GLY A 60 -6.77 -8.89 -8.42
C GLY A 60 -7.67 -9.62 -7.42
N LEU A 61 -7.15 -9.93 -6.24
CA LEU A 61 -7.91 -10.55 -5.15
C LEU A 61 -9.01 -9.63 -4.62
N ALA A 62 -8.75 -8.33 -4.48
CA ALA A 62 -9.76 -7.36 -4.04
C ALA A 62 -10.91 -7.24 -5.05
N VAL A 63 -10.58 -7.19 -6.35
CA VAL A 63 -11.58 -7.20 -7.42
C VAL A 63 -12.37 -8.50 -7.42
N TRP A 64 -11.71 -9.65 -7.27
CA TRP A 64 -12.38 -10.95 -7.19
C TRP A 64 -13.27 -11.09 -5.95
N HIS A 65 -12.84 -10.53 -4.81
CA HIS A 65 -13.63 -10.52 -3.58
C HIS A 65 -14.93 -9.72 -3.72
N GLY A 66 -14.95 -8.70 -4.60
CA GLY A 66 -16.17 -7.98 -4.99
C GLY A 66 -16.68 -6.96 -3.97
N ASP A 67 -16.02 -6.77 -2.83
CA ASP A 67 -16.41 -5.75 -1.86
C ASP A 67 -15.85 -4.38 -2.26
N ALA A 68 -16.75 -3.46 -2.59
CA ALA A 68 -16.42 -2.08 -2.96
C ALA A 68 -15.60 -1.34 -1.90
N ALA A 69 -15.86 -1.53 -0.60
CA ALA A 69 -15.05 -0.89 0.44
C ALA A 69 -13.62 -1.44 0.48
N VAL A 70 -13.43 -2.73 0.21
CA VAL A 70 -12.08 -3.34 0.14
C VAL A 70 -11.31 -2.78 -1.05
N VAL A 71 -11.94 -2.69 -2.22
CA VAL A 71 -11.32 -2.09 -3.41
C VAL A 71 -11.00 -0.61 -3.16
N ALA A 72 -11.94 0.16 -2.63
CA ALA A 72 -11.72 1.58 -2.37
C ALA A 72 -10.61 1.83 -1.33
N ALA A 73 -10.56 1.01 -0.27
CA ALA A 73 -9.50 1.08 0.73
C ALA A 73 -8.13 0.75 0.11
N LEU A 74 -8.04 -0.32 -0.68
CA LEU A 74 -6.79 -0.71 -1.34
C LEU A 74 -6.27 0.39 -2.28
N PHE A 75 -7.12 0.92 -3.16
CA PHE A 75 -6.70 1.96 -4.10
C PHE A 75 -6.40 3.30 -3.41
N THR A 76 -7.00 3.56 -2.25
CA THR A 76 -6.61 4.69 -1.39
C THR A 76 -5.17 4.51 -0.88
N VAL A 77 -4.82 3.31 -0.40
CA VAL A 77 -3.45 3.01 0.07
C VAL A 77 -2.44 3.10 -1.09
N LEU A 78 -2.77 2.54 -2.26
CA LEU A 78 -1.91 2.64 -3.45
C LEU A 78 -1.70 4.10 -3.89
N ALA A 79 -2.76 4.92 -3.81
CA ALA A 79 -2.65 6.36 -4.06
C ALA A 79 -1.69 7.04 -3.09
N LEU A 80 -1.82 6.79 -1.79
CA LEU A 80 -0.93 7.35 -0.77
C LEU A 80 0.54 6.99 -1.04
N MET A 81 0.81 5.73 -1.39
CA MET A 81 2.16 5.28 -1.75
C MET A 81 2.71 6.02 -2.97
N ALA A 82 1.97 6.03 -4.08
CA ALA A 82 2.42 6.64 -5.32
C ALA A 82 2.58 8.16 -5.21
N LEU A 83 1.68 8.85 -4.49
CA LEU A 83 1.80 10.29 -4.25
C LEU A 83 2.95 10.64 -3.32
N HIS A 84 3.25 9.81 -2.32
CA HIS A 84 4.42 10.00 -1.46
C HIS A 84 5.72 9.85 -2.25
N ASP A 85 5.82 8.86 -3.14
CA ASP A 85 6.97 8.72 -4.04
C ASP A 85 7.10 9.94 -4.97
N ALA A 86 5.98 10.39 -5.55
CA ALA A 86 5.96 11.58 -6.39
C ALA A 86 6.51 12.81 -5.64
N PHE A 87 6.06 13.01 -4.40
CA PHE A 87 6.56 14.08 -3.53
C PHE A 87 8.06 13.95 -3.26
N LEU A 88 8.54 12.76 -2.93
CA LEU A 88 9.96 12.52 -2.64
C LEU A 88 10.84 12.84 -3.88
N TYR A 89 10.48 12.28 -5.04
CA TYR A 89 11.22 12.49 -6.28
C TYR A 89 11.15 13.95 -6.75
N ALA A 90 10.00 14.62 -6.59
CA ALA A 90 9.87 16.05 -6.89
C ALA A 90 10.79 16.89 -5.99
N ARG A 91 10.82 16.60 -4.68
CA ARG A 91 11.67 17.31 -3.71
C ARG A 91 13.16 17.15 -4.00
N SER A 92 13.58 16.02 -4.55
CA SER A 92 14.98 15.74 -4.91
C SER A 92 15.36 16.15 -6.35
N GLY A 93 14.47 16.81 -7.10
CA GLY A 93 14.76 17.24 -8.47
C GLY A 93 14.81 16.10 -9.50
N HIS A 94 14.14 14.98 -9.21
CA HIS A 94 14.08 13.80 -10.07
C HIS A 94 12.71 13.66 -10.75
N ILE A 95 12.60 12.73 -11.70
CA ILE A 95 11.37 12.47 -12.46
C ILE A 95 10.29 11.92 -11.52
N TRP A 96 9.18 12.62 -11.39
CA TRP A 96 8.08 12.27 -10.47
C TRP A 96 6.73 12.03 -11.17
N GLY A 97 6.58 12.47 -12.43
CA GLY A 97 5.29 12.51 -13.12
C GLY A 97 4.57 11.16 -13.21
N ARG A 98 5.31 10.05 -13.37
CA ARG A 98 4.73 8.69 -13.40
C ARG A 98 4.11 8.30 -12.05
N HIS A 99 4.77 8.66 -10.96
CA HIS A 99 4.27 8.40 -9.61
C HIS A 99 3.00 9.23 -9.33
N ALA A 100 3.00 10.51 -9.70
CA ALA A 100 1.81 11.35 -9.54
C ALA A 100 0.62 10.84 -10.37
N ALA A 101 0.85 10.45 -11.62
CA ALA A 101 -0.20 9.90 -12.47
C ALA A 101 -0.78 8.60 -11.89
N ALA A 102 0.06 7.68 -11.42
CA ALA A 102 -0.39 6.45 -10.76
C ALA A 102 -1.19 6.75 -9.48
N GLY A 103 -0.76 7.73 -8.70
CA GLY A 103 -1.45 8.18 -7.50
C GLY A 103 -2.83 8.78 -7.78
N VAL A 104 -2.91 9.71 -8.74
CA VAL A 104 -4.17 10.32 -9.17
C VAL A 104 -5.12 9.27 -9.75
N PHE A 105 -4.63 8.38 -10.60
CA PHE A 105 -5.46 7.29 -11.14
C PHE A 105 -6.02 6.40 -10.04
N SER A 106 -5.20 6.07 -9.03
CA SER A 106 -5.65 5.28 -7.89
C SER A 106 -6.70 6.01 -7.03
N LEU A 107 -6.57 7.34 -6.85
CA LEU A 107 -7.60 8.16 -6.20
C LEU A 107 -8.91 8.17 -6.99
N VAL A 108 -8.84 8.26 -8.32
CA VAL A 108 -10.03 8.20 -9.18
C VAL A 108 -10.73 6.87 -9.00
N VAL A 109 -10.01 5.74 -9.04
CA VAL A 109 -10.60 4.42 -8.78
C VAL A 109 -11.25 4.36 -7.40
N ALA A 110 -10.53 4.78 -6.35
CA ALA A 110 -11.06 4.78 -4.99
C ALA A 110 -12.33 5.64 -4.86
N GLY A 111 -12.33 6.84 -5.45
CA GLY A 111 -13.47 7.76 -5.45
C GLY A 111 -14.68 7.21 -6.21
N LEU A 112 -14.47 6.63 -7.39
CA LEU A 112 -15.53 6.01 -8.18
C LEU A 112 -16.17 4.82 -7.46
N VAL A 113 -15.36 3.97 -6.83
CA VAL A 113 -15.86 2.80 -6.11
C VAL A 113 -16.61 3.22 -4.83
N TRP A 114 -16.12 4.23 -4.11
CA TRP A 114 -16.85 4.80 -2.98
C TRP A 114 -18.19 5.41 -3.39
N PHE A 115 -18.20 6.15 -4.49
CA PHE A 115 -19.40 6.76 -5.03
C PHE A 115 -20.43 5.70 -5.46
N ALA A 116 -20.00 4.69 -6.23
CA ALA A 116 -20.86 3.57 -6.65
C ALA A 116 -21.50 2.88 -5.43
N ARG A 117 -20.71 2.58 -4.40
CA ARG A 117 -21.21 2.02 -3.14
C ARG A 117 -22.26 2.91 -2.47
N ALA A 118 -22.05 4.22 -2.44
CA ALA A 118 -22.98 5.17 -1.82
C ALA A 118 -24.33 5.22 -2.56
N GLU A 119 -24.30 5.03 -3.88
CA GLU A 119 -25.47 4.94 -4.75
C GLU A 119 -26.12 3.53 -4.76
N GLY A 120 -25.54 2.56 -4.05
CA GLY A 120 -26.05 1.19 -3.99
C GLY A 120 -25.77 0.36 -5.25
N VAL A 121 -24.76 0.74 -6.04
CA VAL A 121 -24.28 0.07 -7.25
C VAL A 121 -23.06 -0.79 -6.96
#